data_AF-A0A2D4EXD6-F1
#
_entry.id   AF-A0A2D4EXD6-F1
#
_cell.length_a   1.000
_cell.length_b   1.000
_cell.length_c   1.000
_cell.angle_alpha   90.00
_cell.angle_beta   90.00
_cell.angle_gamma   90.00
#
_symmetry.space_group_name_H-M   'P 1'
#
loop_
_entity.id
_entity.type
_entity.pdbx_description
1 polymer ?
#
loop_
_entity_poly.entity_id
_entity_poly.type
_entity_poly.pdbx_seq_one_letter_code
_entity_poly.pdbx_strand_id
1 'polypeptide(L)'
;QREAGGRQKTRVCSSRLSLCPSASSESAASGERLSEHRWLLVIWPWPPAAPFSPERDLLRPVRRENRAMSRRRHRDENYEQQHKRRRKSETAEITEMLEDLISTLGEESSAPMESNVDNVTKVLEAHLPNFKSKILRLLCTVARLLPQRMTFYTTLVGLLNASNYNFGGEFVEAMIRQLKECMKANLYNEAVYLVRFLSDLVNCHVIAAPSMVAMFENFVNVTQEEDVPQVRSDWYVYAFLSSLPWVGKELYEKKDTEMEHILSTVETYMKRRQKTHVPMLQVWSVDKPHPQEEYLDCLWAQIQKMKKDHWQERHIPRPYLAFDSVLCEALQHNLPPFTPLPHAADSVYPMPRVTFRMFDYTDDPEGPIMPGSHSVERFVIEENLHCIIRSFWKERMTCAVELTSYPGNHKIPLNYHIVEVIFAELFQLPVPPHMEIMYTTLFIELCKLQPGSLPQVLAQATEMLYMRLDTMNTICIDRFINWFSHHLSNFEFRWSWEDW
;
A
#
# COMPACT_ATOMS: atom_id res chain seq x y z
N GLN A 1 -52.40 -35.44 -1.43
CA GLN A 1 -52.86 -36.50 -2.35
C GLN A 1 -52.56 -36.07 -3.79
N ARG A 2 -52.97 -36.82 -4.82
CA ARG A 2 -52.61 -36.55 -6.23
C ARG A 2 -53.61 -35.60 -6.89
N GLU A 3 -53.09 -34.57 -7.57
CA GLU A 3 -53.68 -33.96 -8.78
C GLU A 3 -52.52 -33.87 -9.80
N ALA A 4 -52.54 -34.37 -11.04
CA ALA A 4 -53.57 -34.50 -12.09
C ALA A 4 -53.75 -33.22 -12.92
N GLY A 5 -53.23 -33.20 -14.16
CA GLY A 5 -53.31 -32.01 -15.03
C GLY A 5 -52.48 -32.03 -16.32
N GLY A 6 -52.25 -33.19 -16.96
CA GLY A 6 -51.43 -33.27 -18.17
C GLY A 6 -52.17 -32.93 -19.48
N ARG A 7 -51.55 -32.15 -20.36
CA ARG A 7 -51.86 -32.14 -21.82
C ARG A 7 -50.58 -31.99 -22.64
N GLN A 8 -50.50 -32.76 -23.73
CA GLN A 8 -49.32 -32.93 -24.58
C GLN A 8 -49.77 -33.15 -26.04
N LYS A 9 -49.16 -32.42 -26.98
CA LYS A 9 -49.12 -32.57 -28.47
C LYS A 9 -48.56 -31.26 -29.06
N THR A 10 -47.92 -31.19 -30.23
CA THR A 10 -47.84 -32.12 -31.39
C THR A 10 -46.51 -31.91 -32.14
N ARG A 11 -45.80 -32.99 -32.54
CA ARG A 11 -45.44 -33.44 -33.93
C ARG A 11 -44.68 -32.48 -34.89
N VAL A 12 -43.86 -32.93 -35.88
CA VAL A 12 -43.02 -34.15 -36.13
C VAL A 12 -42.38 -34.04 -37.55
N CYS A 13 -41.28 -34.77 -37.83
CA CYS A 13 -40.67 -35.07 -39.17
C CYS A 13 -39.93 -33.93 -39.94
N SER A 14 -39.00 -34.19 -40.90
CA SER A 14 -38.09 -35.35 -41.14
C SER A 14 -37.16 -35.22 -42.38
N SER A 15 -35.94 -35.78 -42.29
CA SER A 15 -35.08 -36.32 -43.39
C SER A 15 -33.97 -37.19 -42.72
N ARG A 16 -33.53 -38.41 -43.11
CA ARG A 16 -33.37 -39.22 -44.35
C ARG A 16 -32.33 -38.63 -45.33
N LEU A 17 -31.31 -39.34 -45.85
CA LEU A 17 -30.97 -40.80 -46.01
C LEU A 17 -29.61 -41.14 -45.30
N SER A 18 -28.96 -42.33 -45.15
CA SER A 18 -28.90 -43.71 -45.72
C SER A 18 -28.25 -43.89 -47.11
N LEU A 19 -27.31 -44.82 -47.42
CA LEU A 19 -26.71 -46.05 -46.81
C LEU A 19 -25.14 -45.94 -46.75
N CYS A 20 -24.26 -46.80 -46.17
CA CYS A 20 -24.03 -48.28 -46.09
C CYS A 20 -23.40 -48.92 -47.37
N PRO A 21 -22.54 -49.99 -47.33
CA PRO A 21 -22.12 -50.85 -46.19
C PRO A 21 -20.63 -51.36 -46.13
N SER A 22 -20.37 -52.24 -45.13
CA SER A 22 -19.48 -53.45 -45.10
C SER A 22 -17.94 -53.41 -44.84
N ALA A 23 -17.55 -54.15 -43.79
CA ALA A 23 -16.37 -55.06 -43.60
C ALA A 23 -14.92 -54.49 -43.68
N SER A 24 -13.88 -55.10 -43.07
CA SER A 24 -13.76 -56.33 -42.25
C SER A 24 -12.82 -56.16 -41.04
N SER A 25 -12.77 -57.17 -40.16
CA SER A 25 -11.84 -57.26 -39.02
C SER A 25 -10.46 -57.82 -39.40
N GLU A 26 -9.39 -57.37 -38.73
CA GLU A 26 -8.27 -58.26 -38.37
C GLU A 26 -7.49 -57.70 -37.15
N SER A 27 -6.52 -58.46 -36.62
CA SER A 27 -5.96 -58.26 -35.29
C SER A 27 -4.42 -58.27 -35.24
N ALA A 28 -3.89 -57.64 -34.20
CA ALA A 28 -2.79 -58.12 -33.33
C ALA A 28 -1.61 -57.16 -33.07
N ALA A 29 -1.14 -57.24 -31.81
CA ALA A 29 0.25 -57.16 -31.34
C ALA A 29 1.07 -55.84 -31.45
N SER A 30 1.41 -55.35 -30.25
CA SER A 30 2.74 -54.85 -29.83
C SER A 30 3.32 -53.56 -30.43
N GLY A 31 3.85 -52.69 -29.57
CA GLY A 31 4.64 -51.53 -29.97
C GLY A 31 4.63 -50.40 -28.94
N GLU A 32 5.35 -50.57 -27.82
CA GLU A 32 5.56 -49.44 -26.90
C GLU A 32 6.41 -48.35 -27.57
N ARG A 33 5.90 -47.11 -27.56
CA ARG A 33 6.75 -45.92 -27.51
C ARG A 33 5.98 -44.73 -26.97
N LEU A 34 6.38 -44.24 -25.81
CA LEU A 34 5.85 -43.02 -25.20
C LEU A 34 6.14 -41.83 -26.13
N SER A 35 5.10 -41.09 -26.53
CA SER A 35 5.23 -39.84 -27.28
C SER A 35 5.53 -38.70 -26.32
N GLU A 36 6.63 -37.97 -26.57
CA GLU A 36 7.00 -36.79 -25.79
C GLU A 36 5.94 -35.69 -25.90
N HIS A 37 5.12 -35.51 -24.85
CA HIS A 37 4.20 -34.38 -24.75
C HIS A 37 4.99 -33.09 -24.46
N ARG A 38 5.47 -32.49 -25.54
CA ARG A 38 6.24 -31.25 -25.56
C ARG A 38 5.35 -30.06 -25.18
N TRP A 39 5.20 -29.82 -23.88
CA TRP A 39 4.45 -28.68 -23.34
C TRP A 39 5.06 -27.36 -23.85
N LEU A 40 4.33 -26.68 -24.73
CA LEU A 40 4.66 -25.34 -25.17
C LEU A 40 4.34 -24.36 -24.04
N LEU A 41 5.38 -23.94 -23.31
CA LEU A 41 5.31 -22.78 -22.42
C LEU A 41 4.94 -21.54 -23.23
N VAL A 42 3.65 -21.19 -23.22
CA VAL A 42 3.17 -19.91 -23.73
C VAL A 42 3.67 -18.82 -22.80
N ILE A 43 4.77 -18.17 -23.17
CA ILE A 43 5.31 -17.02 -22.47
C ILE A 43 4.29 -15.89 -22.60
N TRP A 44 3.52 -15.66 -21.55
CA TRP A 44 2.71 -14.44 -21.43
C TRP A 44 3.65 -13.24 -21.41
N PRO A 45 3.45 -12.23 -22.28
CA PRO A 45 4.28 -11.03 -22.24
C PRO A 45 4.08 -10.33 -20.89
N TRP A 46 5.19 -9.88 -20.28
CA TRP A 46 5.13 -9.02 -19.10
C TRP A 46 4.22 -7.81 -19.38
N PRO A 47 3.33 -7.41 -18.44
CA PRO A 47 2.74 -6.09 -18.51
C PRO A 47 3.88 -5.04 -18.50
N PRO A 48 3.76 -3.94 -19.27
CA PRO A 48 4.82 -2.94 -19.32
C PRO A 48 5.05 -2.37 -17.92
N ALA A 49 6.31 -2.32 -17.50
CA ALA A 49 6.68 -1.72 -16.22
C ALA A 49 6.15 -0.28 -16.15
N ALA A 50 5.51 0.07 -15.03
CA ALA A 50 4.90 1.38 -14.85
C ALA A 50 5.91 2.51 -15.15
N PRO A 51 5.52 3.56 -15.90
CA PRO A 51 6.45 4.52 -16.46
C PRO A 51 7.31 5.18 -15.38
N PHE A 52 8.62 5.14 -15.59
CA PHE A 52 9.63 5.60 -14.63
C PHE A 52 9.51 7.12 -14.41
N SER A 53 8.91 7.54 -13.29
CA SER A 53 8.87 8.95 -12.88
C SER A 53 10.27 9.40 -12.43
N PRO A 54 10.91 10.37 -13.13
CA PRO A 54 12.25 10.84 -12.76
C PRO A 54 12.29 11.54 -11.40
N GLU A 55 11.14 11.95 -10.86
CA GLU A 55 11.04 12.66 -9.59
C GLU A 55 11.42 11.80 -8.39
N ARG A 56 11.39 10.46 -8.51
CA ARG A 56 11.80 9.56 -7.41
C ARG A 56 13.30 9.63 -7.09
N ASP A 57 14.14 10.17 -7.99
CA ASP A 57 15.55 10.44 -7.70
C ASP A 57 15.79 11.79 -7.00
N LEU A 58 14.76 12.65 -6.87
CA LEU A 58 14.87 13.97 -6.23
C LEU A 58 14.75 13.95 -4.70
N LEU A 59 14.24 12.87 -4.11
CA LEU A 59 14.11 12.69 -2.65
C LEU A 59 15.19 11.77 -2.05
N ARG A 60 16.37 11.66 -2.68
CA ARG A 60 17.50 10.91 -2.13
C ARG A 60 18.16 11.71 -0.99
N PRO A 61 18.15 11.23 0.27
CA PRO A 61 18.90 11.91 1.34
C PRO A 61 20.41 11.78 1.06
N VAL A 62 21.14 12.89 0.97
CA VAL A 62 22.59 12.87 0.73
C VAL A 62 23.34 12.62 2.05
N ARG A 63 23.01 11.52 2.73
CA ARG A 63 23.69 11.07 3.96
C ARG A 63 25.15 10.73 3.64
N ARG A 64 26.06 11.62 4.02
CA ARG A 64 27.51 11.45 3.87
C ARG A 64 27.98 10.24 4.69
N GLU A 65 28.56 9.24 4.03
CA GLU A 65 29.19 8.11 4.73
C GLU A 65 30.33 8.59 5.65
N ASN A 66 30.15 8.49 6.97
CA ASN A 66 31.23 8.65 7.94
C ASN A 66 32.18 7.45 7.90
N ARG A 67 33.08 7.40 6.90
CA ARG A 67 34.08 6.33 6.72
C ARG A 67 35.21 6.40 7.76
N ALA A 68 34.90 6.04 8.99
CA ALA A 68 35.86 5.90 10.07
C ALA A 68 36.51 4.49 10.09
N MET A 69 37.41 4.18 9.14
CA MET A 69 38.47 3.20 9.43
C MET A 69 39.75 3.32 8.59
N SER A 70 40.86 3.15 9.30
CA SER A 70 42.27 3.17 8.90
C SER A 70 42.63 2.59 7.51
N ARG A 71 43.28 3.41 6.67
CA ARG A 71 44.32 2.96 5.74
C ARG A 71 45.47 3.97 5.68
N ARG A 72 46.64 3.61 6.24
CA ARG A 72 47.92 4.31 5.99
C ARG A 72 48.28 4.21 4.51
N ARG A 73 48.48 5.34 3.82
CA ARG A 73 49.32 5.46 2.61
C ARG A 73 50.11 6.77 2.64
N HIS A 74 51.15 6.83 1.82
CA HIS A 74 52.21 7.83 1.89
C HIS A 74 51.76 9.24 1.51
N ARG A 75 52.49 10.23 2.04
CA ARG A 75 52.59 11.59 1.49
C ARG A 75 53.50 11.52 0.28
N ASP A 76 52.96 11.91 -0.88
CA ASP A 76 53.73 12.34 -2.06
C ASP A 76 53.17 13.69 -2.51
N GLU A 77 54.02 14.50 -3.12
CA GLU A 77 53.76 15.92 -3.41
C GLU A 77 53.66 16.17 -4.92
N ASN A 78 53.02 17.28 -5.29
CA ASN A 78 52.68 17.70 -6.66
C ASN A 78 51.68 16.80 -7.41
N TYR A 79 50.48 17.34 -7.65
CA TYR A 79 50.19 17.94 -8.96
C TYR A 79 49.01 18.91 -8.86
N GLU A 80 49.20 20.15 -9.31
CA GLU A 80 48.13 21.15 -9.36
C GLU A 80 47.17 20.88 -10.53
N GLN A 81 46.15 20.06 -10.32
CA GLN A 81 44.96 20.09 -11.16
C GLN A 81 43.86 20.92 -10.50
N GLN A 82 43.78 22.17 -10.95
CA GLN A 82 42.81 23.18 -10.53
C GLN A 82 41.39 22.83 -11.00
N HIS A 83 40.81 21.77 -10.42
CA HIS A 83 39.38 21.49 -10.53
C HIS A 83 38.60 22.68 -9.95
N LYS A 84 38.19 23.59 -10.84
CA LYS A 84 37.20 24.63 -10.57
C LYS A 84 35.89 23.95 -10.18
N ARG A 85 35.73 23.63 -8.89
CA ARG A 85 34.42 23.44 -8.28
C ARG A 85 33.60 24.66 -8.66
N ARG A 86 32.61 24.48 -9.55
CA ARG A 86 31.54 25.47 -9.73
C ARG A 86 31.02 25.76 -8.32
N ARG A 87 31.13 27.00 -7.83
CA ARG A 87 30.31 27.44 -6.71
C ARG A 87 28.87 27.09 -7.08
N LYS A 88 28.16 26.36 -6.22
CA LYS A 88 26.71 26.28 -6.38
C LYS A 88 26.17 27.71 -6.25
N SER A 89 25.04 27.97 -6.89
CA SER A 89 24.31 29.20 -6.61
C SER A 89 23.77 29.11 -5.19
N GLU A 90 23.81 30.23 -4.45
CA GLU A 90 23.15 30.38 -3.15
C GLU A 90 21.67 29.93 -3.21
N THR A 91 20.98 30.25 -4.31
CA THR A 91 19.62 29.79 -4.61
C THR A 91 19.51 28.25 -4.68
N ALA A 92 20.55 27.57 -5.18
CA ALA A 92 20.58 26.11 -5.27
C ALA A 92 20.94 25.45 -3.92
N GLU A 93 21.80 26.08 -3.11
CA GLU A 93 22.13 25.62 -1.76
C GLU A 93 20.91 25.76 -0.82
N ILE A 94 20.16 26.86 -0.91
CA ILE A 94 18.86 27.01 -0.23
C ILE A 94 17.84 25.98 -0.75
N THR A 95 17.81 25.70 -2.06
CA THR A 95 16.89 24.70 -2.63
C THR A 95 17.16 23.29 -2.08
N GLU A 96 18.43 22.90 -1.99
CA GLU A 96 18.89 21.61 -1.45
C GLU A 96 18.58 21.51 0.07
N MET A 97 18.79 22.60 0.83
CA MET A 97 18.38 22.69 2.23
C MET A 97 16.87 22.49 2.44
N LEU A 98 16.03 23.11 1.59
CA LEU A 98 14.57 22.94 1.65
C LEU A 98 14.14 21.50 1.29
N GLU A 99 14.88 20.80 0.43
CA GLU A 99 14.67 19.39 0.10
C GLU A 99 15.04 18.45 1.25
N ASP A 100 16.21 18.66 1.87
CA ASP A 100 16.65 17.89 3.05
C ASP A 100 15.70 18.10 4.25
N LEU A 101 15.27 19.33 4.55
CA LEU A 101 14.37 19.63 5.67
C LEU A 101 12.97 19.02 5.52
N ILE A 102 12.41 19.01 4.30
CA ILE A 102 11.10 18.41 4.05
C ILE A 102 11.20 16.88 4.00
N SER A 103 12.24 16.30 3.40
CA SER A 103 12.38 14.84 3.31
C SER A 103 12.67 14.18 4.66
N THR A 104 13.46 14.81 5.53
CA THR A 104 13.82 14.29 6.86
C THR A 104 12.79 14.56 7.97
N LEU A 105 11.72 15.31 7.68
CA LEU A 105 10.65 15.56 8.65
C LEU A 105 10.00 14.23 9.08
N GLY A 106 9.93 14.00 10.39
CA GLY A 106 9.40 12.76 10.97
C GLY A 106 10.45 11.68 11.28
N GLU A 107 11.73 11.90 10.97
CA GLU A 107 12.82 11.01 11.42
C GLU A 107 13.09 11.13 12.93
N GLU A 108 13.67 10.08 13.53
CA GLU A 108 14.11 10.10 14.93
C GLU A 108 15.12 11.23 15.15
N SER A 109 14.79 12.13 16.08
CA SER A 109 15.57 13.33 16.38
C SER A 109 15.74 13.48 17.89
N SER A 110 16.78 14.20 18.33
CA SER A 110 17.00 14.53 19.74
C SER A 110 16.08 15.63 20.28
N ALA A 111 15.32 16.30 19.40
CA ALA A 111 14.31 17.29 19.76
C ALA A 111 12.90 16.67 19.81
N PRO A 112 11.97 17.22 20.64
CA PRO A 112 10.55 16.89 20.56
C PRO A 112 10.02 17.06 19.13
N MET A 113 9.16 16.13 18.69
CA MET A 113 8.67 16.06 17.31
C MET A 113 7.91 17.33 16.91
N GLU A 114 7.16 17.89 17.86
CA GLU A 114 6.42 19.14 17.75
C GLU A 114 7.40 20.31 17.48
N SER A 115 8.52 20.36 18.21
CA SER A 115 9.55 21.38 18.00
C SER A 115 10.23 21.24 16.63
N ASN A 116 10.39 20.02 16.10
CA ASN A 116 10.91 19.81 14.76
C ASN A 116 9.94 20.37 13.69
N VAL A 117 8.65 20.05 13.78
CA VAL A 117 7.61 20.56 12.86
C VAL A 117 7.51 22.09 12.92
N ASP A 118 7.53 22.69 14.12
CA ASP A 118 7.51 24.14 14.34
C ASP A 118 8.75 24.84 13.74
N ASN A 119 9.95 24.28 13.95
CA ASN A 119 11.19 24.82 13.38
C ASN A 119 11.18 24.75 11.84
N VAL A 120 10.77 23.62 11.25
CA VAL A 120 10.66 23.49 9.78
C VAL A 120 9.63 24.46 9.23
N THR A 121 8.47 24.63 9.88
CA THR A 121 7.45 25.62 9.49
C THR A 121 8.04 27.02 9.38
N LYS A 122 8.74 27.49 10.42
CA LYS A 122 9.34 28.83 10.46
C LYS A 122 10.40 29.06 9.38
N VAL A 123 11.19 28.03 9.06
CA VAL A 123 12.16 28.09 7.95
C VAL A 123 11.46 28.14 6.59
N LEU A 124 10.42 27.33 6.37
CA LEU A 124 9.65 27.38 5.12
C LEU A 124 8.94 28.72 4.94
N GLU A 125 8.32 29.27 5.99
CA GLU A 125 7.63 30.56 5.97
C GLU A 125 8.58 31.70 5.57
N ALA A 126 9.76 31.78 6.18
CA ALA A 126 10.79 32.77 5.84
C ALA A 126 11.26 32.69 4.37
N HIS A 127 11.17 31.51 3.74
CA HIS A 127 11.54 31.30 2.34
C HIS A 127 10.37 31.36 1.35
N LEU A 128 9.10 31.35 1.81
CA LEU A 128 7.92 31.45 0.92
C LEU A 128 7.99 32.59 -0.10
N PRO A 129 8.40 33.84 0.22
CA PRO A 129 8.38 34.95 -0.74
C PRO A 129 9.20 34.70 -2.00
N ASN A 130 10.30 33.94 -1.89
CA ASN A 130 11.23 33.66 -2.99
C ASN A 130 11.09 32.22 -3.54
N PHE A 131 10.61 31.27 -2.73
CA PHE A 131 10.64 29.83 -3.05
C PHE A 131 9.26 29.14 -3.07
N LYS A 132 8.13 29.87 -2.92
CA LYS A 132 6.76 29.31 -2.89
C LYS A 132 6.52 28.19 -3.91
N SER A 133 6.84 28.41 -5.18
CA SER A 133 6.64 27.42 -6.26
C SER A 133 7.44 26.11 -6.04
N LYS A 134 8.67 26.21 -5.52
CA LYS A 134 9.48 25.02 -5.15
C LYS A 134 8.87 24.31 -3.93
N ILE A 135 8.50 25.06 -2.89
CA ILE A 135 7.92 24.52 -1.64
C ILE A 135 6.59 23.81 -1.92
N LEU A 136 5.68 24.43 -2.68
CA LEU A 136 4.42 23.81 -3.13
C LEU A 136 4.67 22.48 -3.84
N ARG A 137 5.61 22.44 -4.80
CA ARG A 137 5.96 21.19 -5.51
C ARG A 137 6.50 20.13 -4.56
N LEU A 138 7.44 20.47 -3.68
CA LEU A 138 8.03 19.52 -2.74
C LEU A 138 6.99 18.89 -1.80
N LEU A 139 6.07 19.71 -1.27
CA LEU A 139 4.97 19.21 -0.43
C LEU A 139 4.03 18.29 -1.21
N CYS A 140 3.70 18.61 -2.48
CA CYS A 140 2.95 17.70 -3.36
C CYS A 140 3.73 16.41 -3.66
N THR A 141 5.06 16.47 -3.80
CA THR A 141 5.91 15.31 -4.03
C THR A 141 5.95 14.37 -2.81
N VAL A 142 6.14 14.88 -1.59
CA VAL A 142 6.14 14.01 -0.38
C VAL A 142 4.74 13.49 -0.03
N ALA A 143 3.68 14.26 -0.30
CA ALA A 143 2.29 13.79 -0.20
C ALA A 143 1.99 12.58 -1.11
N ARG A 144 2.71 12.46 -2.24
CA ARG A 144 2.60 11.36 -3.20
C ARG A 144 3.55 10.19 -2.92
N LEU A 145 4.74 10.45 -2.36
CA LEU A 145 5.85 9.49 -2.29
C LEU A 145 6.21 9.00 -0.87
N LEU A 146 5.79 9.69 0.19
CA LEU A 146 6.08 9.37 1.60
C LEU A 146 4.80 9.29 2.47
N PRO A 147 3.76 8.52 2.08
CA PRO A 147 2.50 8.44 2.83
C PRO A 147 2.66 7.93 4.27
N GLN A 148 3.71 7.15 4.56
CA GLN A 148 4.04 6.70 5.92
C GLN A 148 4.42 7.83 6.88
N ARG A 149 4.74 9.03 6.37
CA ARG A 149 4.98 10.26 7.14
C ARG A 149 3.87 11.33 6.93
N MET A 150 2.72 10.94 6.36
CA MET A 150 1.64 11.85 5.94
C MET A 150 1.20 12.84 7.03
N THR A 151 0.96 12.40 8.26
CA THR A 151 0.40 13.27 9.32
C THR A 151 1.39 14.35 9.81
N PHE A 152 2.68 14.20 9.56
CA PHE A 152 3.67 15.26 9.78
C PHE A 152 3.56 16.34 8.69
N TYR A 153 3.35 15.92 7.44
CA TYR A 153 3.21 16.83 6.29
C TYR A 153 1.86 17.56 6.27
N THR A 154 0.76 16.93 6.68
CA THR A 154 -0.53 17.61 6.85
C THR A 154 -0.47 18.65 7.97
N THR A 155 0.17 18.32 9.10
CA THR A 155 0.44 19.28 10.19
C THR A 155 1.25 20.48 9.70
N LEU A 156 2.34 20.24 8.96
CA LEU A 156 3.18 21.30 8.39
C LEU A 156 2.40 22.21 7.42
N VAL A 157 1.54 21.63 6.57
CA VAL A 157 0.65 22.41 5.68
C VAL A 157 -0.42 23.17 6.49
N GLY A 158 -0.92 22.62 7.59
CA GLY A 158 -1.81 23.30 8.54
C GLY A 158 -1.20 24.58 9.11
N LEU A 159 0.01 24.49 9.64
CA LEU A 159 0.72 25.64 10.19
C LEU A 159 1.07 26.68 9.11
N LEU A 160 1.48 26.24 7.90
CA LEU A 160 1.72 27.15 6.77
C LEU A 160 0.43 27.83 6.25
N ASN A 161 -0.74 27.17 6.37
CA ASN A 161 -2.04 27.79 6.08
C ASN A 161 -2.43 28.83 7.14
N ALA A 162 -2.15 28.55 8.43
CA ALA A 162 -2.38 29.50 9.52
C ALA A 162 -1.55 30.79 9.34
N SER A 163 -0.25 30.66 9.00
CA SER A 163 0.58 31.83 8.67
C SER A 163 0.21 32.49 7.32
N ASN A 164 -0.28 31.71 6.34
CA ASN A 164 -0.53 32.21 4.99
C ASN A 164 -1.69 31.46 4.28
N TYR A 165 -2.90 31.96 4.46
CA TYR A 165 -4.11 31.41 3.84
C TYR A 165 -4.01 31.25 2.31
N ASN A 166 -3.41 32.21 1.60
CA ASN A 166 -3.26 32.15 0.15
C ASN A 166 -2.35 30.99 -0.29
N PHE A 167 -1.32 30.67 0.48
CA PHE A 167 -0.47 29.50 0.25
C PHE A 167 -1.25 28.20 0.44
N GLY A 168 -2.09 28.11 1.48
CA GLY A 168 -2.99 26.96 1.69
C GLY A 168 -3.91 26.71 0.51
N GLY A 169 -4.52 27.77 -0.05
CA GLY A 169 -5.38 27.68 -1.23
C GLY A 169 -4.64 27.20 -2.48
N GLU A 170 -3.48 27.80 -2.78
CA GLU A 170 -2.62 27.37 -3.90
C GLU A 170 -2.15 25.91 -3.76
N PHE A 171 -1.91 25.45 -2.53
CA PHE A 171 -1.56 24.06 -2.23
C PHE A 171 -2.74 23.10 -2.43
N VAL A 172 -3.93 23.41 -1.92
CA VAL A 172 -5.13 22.60 -2.10
C VAL A 172 -5.49 22.48 -3.59
N GLU A 173 -5.39 23.56 -4.36
CA GLU A 173 -5.53 23.48 -5.82
C GLU A 173 -4.45 22.59 -6.48
N ALA A 174 -3.19 22.72 -6.05
CA ALA A 174 -2.08 21.92 -6.59
C ALA A 174 -2.28 20.42 -6.33
N MET A 175 -2.75 20.05 -5.14
CA MET A 175 -3.11 18.67 -4.78
C MET A 175 -4.27 18.13 -5.65
N ILE A 176 -5.32 18.94 -5.90
CA ILE A 176 -6.44 18.54 -6.77
C ILE A 176 -6.03 18.43 -8.24
N ARG A 177 -5.11 19.28 -8.73
CA ARG A 177 -4.47 19.12 -10.05
C ARG A 177 -3.66 17.82 -10.09
N GLN A 178 -2.79 17.60 -9.12
CA GLN A 178 -1.92 16.42 -9.05
C GLN A 178 -2.71 15.11 -8.98
N LEU A 179 -3.83 15.09 -8.25
CA LEU A 179 -4.76 13.95 -8.19
C LEU A 179 -5.34 13.61 -9.57
N LYS A 180 -5.87 14.62 -10.28
CA LYS A 180 -6.42 14.46 -11.63
C LYS A 180 -5.35 14.00 -12.63
N GLU A 181 -4.12 14.47 -12.50
CA GLU A 181 -2.97 14.01 -13.28
C GLU A 181 -2.60 12.55 -12.99
N CYS A 182 -2.51 12.15 -11.71
CA CYS A 182 -2.22 10.77 -11.32
C CYS A 182 -3.28 9.81 -11.86
N MET A 183 -4.57 10.15 -11.74
CA MET A 183 -5.67 9.32 -12.26
C MET A 183 -5.64 9.23 -13.79
N LYS A 184 -5.36 10.34 -14.50
CA LYS A 184 -5.18 10.33 -15.96
C LYS A 184 -3.96 9.49 -16.40
N ALA A 185 -2.93 9.39 -15.56
CA ALA A 185 -1.76 8.55 -15.79
C ALA A 185 -1.93 7.09 -15.33
N ASN A 186 -3.15 6.68 -14.93
CA ASN A 186 -3.46 5.39 -14.31
C ASN A 186 -2.67 5.08 -13.02
N LEU A 187 -2.08 6.10 -12.36
CA LEU A 187 -1.34 5.99 -11.10
C LEU A 187 -2.28 5.93 -9.88
N TYR A 188 -3.30 5.09 -9.96
CA TYR A 188 -4.38 4.98 -8.97
C TYR A 188 -3.89 4.65 -7.55
N ASN A 189 -2.78 3.92 -7.41
CA ASN A 189 -2.16 3.64 -6.11
C ASN A 189 -1.56 4.92 -5.47
N GLU A 190 -0.98 5.82 -6.26
CA GLU A 190 -0.44 7.09 -5.78
C GLU A 190 -1.56 8.12 -5.54
N ALA A 191 -2.63 8.07 -6.34
CA ALA A 191 -3.83 8.88 -6.16
C ALA A 191 -4.52 8.64 -4.81
N VAL A 192 -4.50 7.41 -4.26
CA VAL A 192 -5.04 7.13 -2.91
C VAL A 192 -4.31 7.93 -1.83
N TYR A 193 -2.99 8.09 -1.93
CA TYR A 193 -2.22 8.87 -0.94
C TYR A 193 -2.58 10.35 -0.98
N LEU A 194 -2.82 10.91 -2.18
CA LEU A 194 -3.31 12.28 -2.34
C LEU A 194 -4.72 12.46 -1.74
N VAL A 195 -5.61 11.47 -1.89
CA VAL A 195 -6.96 11.49 -1.27
C VAL A 195 -6.89 11.41 0.26
N ARG A 196 -6.04 10.53 0.81
CA ARG A 196 -5.82 10.46 2.27
C ARG A 196 -5.19 11.74 2.83
N PHE A 197 -4.27 12.37 2.09
CA PHE A 197 -3.66 13.65 2.47
C PHE A 197 -4.71 14.77 2.52
N LEU A 198 -5.53 14.89 1.47
CA LEU A 198 -6.66 15.84 1.44
C LEU A 198 -7.68 15.57 2.56
N SER A 199 -7.84 14.30 2.96
CA SER A 199 -8.70 13.91 4.08
C SER A 199 -8.13 14.38 5.42
N ASP A 200 -6.87 14.07 5.73
CA ASP A 200 -6.24 14.43 7.01
C ASP A 200 -5.97 15.94 7.15
N LEU A 201 -5.92 16.68 6.04
CA LEU A 201 -5.94 18.16 6.03
C LEU A 201 -7.22 18.78 6.59
N VAL A 202 -8.33 18.03 6.71
CA VAL A 202 -9.52 18.49 7.46
C VAL A 202 -9.20 18.55 8.96
N ASN A 203 -8.55 17.52 9.49
CA ASN A 203 -8.09 17.48 10.88
C ASN A 203 -7.06 18.59 11.19
N CYS A 204 -6.36 19.08 10.17
CA CYS A 204 -5.40 20.18 10.26
C CYS A 204 -6.03 21.56 9.99
N HIS A 205 -7.37 21.66 9.91
CA HIS A 205 -8.12 22.90 9.66
C HIS A 205 -7.74 23.62 8.34
N VAL A 206 -7.24 22.89 7.34
CA VAL A 206 -6.93 23.44 6.00
C VAL A 206 -8.11 23.26 5.05
N ILE A 207 -8.84 22.15 5.15
CA ILE A 207 -9.98 21.84 4.27
C ILE A 207 -11.26 21.75 5.08
N ALA A 208 -12.33 22.40 4.62
CA ALA A 208 -13.64 22.34 5.25
C ALA A 208 -14.29 20.97 5.05
N ALA A 209 -14.65 20.30 6.15
CA ALA A 209 -15.22 18.95 6.16
C ALA A 209 -16.37 18.71 5.14
N PRO A 210 -17.34 19.63 4.94
CA PRO A 210 -18.40 19.44 3.95
C PRO A 210 -17.89 19.27 2.51
N SER A 211 -16.74 19.86 2.17
CA SER A 211 -16.15 19.73 0.83
C SER A 211 -15.44 18.39 0.60
N MET A 212 -14.92 17.75 1.66
CA MET A 212 -14.47 16.36 1.62
C MET A 212 -15.66 15.38 1.54
N VAL A 213 -16.75 15.63 2.27
CA VAL A 213 -17.98 14.82 2.19
C VAL A 213 -18.53 14.83 0.76
N ALA A 214 -18.70 16.01 0.14
CA ALA A 214 -19.14 16.13 -1.24
C ALA A 214 -18.20 15.45 -2.27
N MET A 215 -16.88 15.43 -2.00
CA MET A 215 -15.93 14.67 -2.80
C MET A 215 -16.14 13.15 -2.65
N PHE A 216 -16.43 12.67 -1.44
CA PHE A 216 -16.72 11.26 -1.18
C PHE A 216 -18.09 10.79 -1.67
N GLU A 217 -19.12 11.64 -1.63
CA GLU A 217 -20.39 11.38 -2.34
C GLU A 217 -20.12 11.13 -3.83
N ASN A 218 -19.35 12.01 -4.47
CA ASN A 218 -18.98 11.86 -5.88
C ASN A 218 -18.11 10.62 -6.16
N PHE A 219 -17.27 10.17 -5.21
CA PHE A 219 -16.55 8.90 -5.33
C PHE A 219 -17.50 7.70 -5.27
N VAL A 220 -18.40 7.66 -4.29
CA VAL A 220 -19.31 6.52 -4.09
C VAL A 220 -20.42 6.48 -5.15
N ASN A 221 -20.76 7.62 -5.76
CA ASN A 221 -21.64 7.68 -6.93
C ASN A 221 -21.07 6.92 -8.15
N VAL A 222 -19.76 6.68 -8.24
CA VAL A 222 -19.15 5.80 -9.28
C VAL A 222 -19.60 4.33 -9.14
N THR A 223 -20.22 3.95 -8.03
CA THR A 223 -20.88 2.64 -7.89
C THR A 223 -22.21 2.54 -8.66
N GLN A 224 -22.74 3.66 -9.16
CA GLN A 224 -24.00 3.74 -9.91
C GLN A 224 -23.80 4.08 -11.39
N GLU A 225 -22.55 4.16 -11.87
CA GLU A 225 -22.27 4.23 -13.31
C GLU A 225 -22.62 2.89 -13.99
N GLU A 226 -23.34 2.96 -15.11
CA GLU A 226 -23.67 1.79 -15.94
C GLU A 226 -22.49 1.43 -16.88
N ASP A 227 -22.42 0.16 -17.30
CA ASP A 227 -21.43 -0.39 -18.24
C ASP A 227 -19.92 -0.18 -17.89
N VAL A 228 -19.58 0.09 -16.62
CA VAL A 228 -18.19 0.22 -16.16
C VAL A 228 -17.61 -1.04 -15.50
N PRO A 229 -16.28 -1.28 -15.57
CA PRO A 229 -15.64 -2.41 -14.89
C PRO A 229 -15.72 -2.30 -13.36
N GLN A 230 -16.00 -3.40 -12.66
CA GLN A 230 -16.09 -3.42 -11.18
C GLN A 230 -14.83 -2.82 -10.50
N VAL A 231 -13.64 -3.09 -11.05
CA VAL A 231 -12.36 -2.55 -10.56
C VAL A 231 -12.26 -1.02 -10.53
N ARG A 232 -13.09 -0.31 -11.33
CA ARG A 232 -13.23 1.16 -11.26
C ARG A 232 -13.91 1.56 -9.96
N SER A 233 -15.14 1.08 -9.74
CA SER A 233 -15.94 1.42 -8.57
C SER A 233 -15.31 0.89 -7.28
N ASP A 234 -14.68 -0.29 -7.33
CA ASP A 234 -13.85 -0.86 -6.25
C ASP A 234 -12.70 0.07 -5.85
N TRP A 235 -12.06 0.78 -6.79
CA TRP A 235 -11.01 1.74 -6.46
C TRP A 235 -11.55 3.00 -5.75
N TYR A 236 -12.64 3.59 -6.24
CA TYR A 236 -13.23 4.78 -5.59
C TYR A 236 -13.76 4.45 -4.19
N VAL A 237 -14.40 3.28 -3.99
CA VAL A 237 -14.82 2.81 -2.67
C VAL A 237 -13.62 2.54 -1.75
N TYR A 238 -12.54 1.95 -2.26
CA TYR A 238 -11.31 1.77 -1.47
C TYR A 238 -10.65 3.10 -1.08
N ALA A 239 -10.61 4.09 -1.99
CA ALA A 239 -10.05 5.41 -1.71
C ALA A 239 -10.86 6.18 -0.65
N PHE A 240 -12.20 6.04 -0.65
CA PHE A 240 -13.06 6.53 0.42
C PHE A 240 -12.80 5.78 1.74
N LEU A 241 -13.05 4.46 1.77
CA LEU A 241 -12.99 3.67 3.01
C LEU A 241 -11.61 3.74 3.68
N SER A 242 -10.52 3.64 2.91
CA SER A 242 -9.16 3.71 3.45
C SER A 242 -8.70 5.12 3.82
N SER A 243 -9.53 6.15 3.69
CA SER A 243 -9.28 7.49 4.25
C SER A 243 -9.96 7.72 5.60
N LEU A 244 -10.97 6.90 5.94
CA LEU A 244 -11.73 7.00 7.19
C LEU A 244 -10.92 6.76 8.48
N PRO A 245 -9.84 5.95 8.53
CA PRO A 245 -8.99 5.86 9.72
C PRO A 245 -8.39 7.23 10.11
N TRP A 246 -8.14 8.11 9.14
CA TRP A 246 -7.62 9.45 9.38
C TRP A 246 -8.72 10.47 9.68
N VAL A 247 -9.76 10.56 8.84
CA VAL A 247 -10.74 11.67 8.90
C VAL A 247 -12.15 11.27 9.36
N GLY A 248 -12.44 9.97 9.50
CA GLY A 248 -13.80 9.44 9.66
C GLY A 248 -14.56 10.05 10.85
N LYS A 249 -13.86 10.27 11.97
CA LYS A 249 -14.40 10.95 13.15
C LYS A 249 -14.90 12.37 12.83
N GLU A 250 -14.04 13.22 12.28
CA GLU A 250 -14.34 14.63 12.02
C GLU A 250 -15.43 14.78 10.96
N LEU A 251 -15.44 13.97 9.89
CA LEU A 251 -16.55 14.00 8.94
C LEU A 251 -17.87 13.56 9.57
N TYR A 252 -17.86 12.53 10.42
CA TYR A 252 -19.07 12.06 11.10
C TYR A 252 -19.58 13.04 12.15
N GLU A 253 -18.69 13.72 12.89
CA GLU A 253 -19.06 14.74 13.89
C GLU A 253 -19.61 16.04 13.27
N LYS A 254 -19.28 16.36 12.01
CA LYS A 254 -19.87 17.51 11.29
C LYS A 254 -21.04 17.16 10.37
N LYS A 255 -21.11 15.92 9.87
CA LYS A 255 -21.95 15.49 8.73
C LYS A 255 -22.43 14.04 8.86
N ASP A 256 -22.97 13.68 10.02
CA ASP A 256 -23.45 12.33 10.35
C ASP A 256 -24.43 11.76 9.30
N THR A 257 -25.40 12.58 8.89
CA THR A 257 -26.53 12.20 8.04
C THR A 257 -26.09 11.89 6.61
N GLU A 258 -25.24 12.75 6.03
CA GLU A 258 -24.62 12.52 4.73
C GLU A 258 -23.63 11.34 4.78
N MET A 259 -22.85 11.19 5.86
CA MET A 259 -21.94 10.07 6.04
C MET A 259 -22.68 8.72 6.14
N GLU A 260 -23.82 8.64 6.83
CA GLU A 260 -24.66 7.43 6.84
C GLU A 260 -25.23 7.11 5.46
N HIS A 261 -25.61 8.11 4.67
CA HIS A 261 -26.07 7.91 3.29
C HIS A 261 -24.96 7.35 2.39
N ILE A 262 -23.73 7.90 2.48
CA ILE A 262 -22.56 7.38 1.76
C ILE A 262 -22.28 5.93 2.19
N LEU A 263 -22.24 5.64 3.50
CA LEU A 263 -21.96 4.30 4.03
C LEU A 263 -23.03 3.28 3.63
N SER A 264 -24.31 3.65 3.62
CA SER A 264 -25.42 2.81 3.14
C SER A 264 -25.32 2.50 1.64
N THR A 265 -24.87 3.48 0.84
CA THR A 265 -24.61 3.30 -0.59
C THR A 265 -23.43 2.35 -0.83
N VAL A 266 -22.36 2.46 -0.03
CA VAL A 266 -21.24 1.50 -0.04
C VAL A 266 -21.70 0.11 0.39
N GLU A 267 -22.47 -0.05 1.46
CA GLU A 267 -22.97 -1.37 1.89
C GLU A 267 -23.83 -2.03 0.80
N THR A 268 -24.67 -1.23 0.12
CA THR A 268 -25.48 -1.67 -1.02
C THR A 268 -24.62 -2.10 -2.20
N TYR A 269 -23.52 -1.38 -2.48
CA TYR A 269 -22.53 -1.80 -3.48
C TYR A 269 -21.83 -3.10 -3.09
N MET A 270 -21.32 -3.21 -1.86
CA MET A 270 -20.60 -4.38 -1.36
C MET A 270 -21.41 -5.67 -1.51
N LYS A 271 -22.73 -5.62 -1.25
CA LYS A 271 -23.66 -6.75 -1.39
C LYS A 271 -23.85 -7.26 -2.84
N ARG A 272 -23.52 -6.47 -3.87
CA ARG A 272 -23.63 -6.87 -5.30
C ARG A 272 -22.29 -7.14 -6.00
N ARG A 273 -21.15 -7.01 -5.31
CA ARG A 273 -19.81 -7.25 -5.89
C ARG A 273 -19.59 -8.73 -6.22
N GLN A 274 -19.02 -9.00 -7.39
CA GLN A 274 -18.59 -10.33 -7.77
C GLN A 274 -17.25 -10.68 -7.11
N LYS A 275 -17.16 -11.90 -6.55
CA LYS A 275 -16.00 -12.43 -5.83
C LYS A 275 -15.27 -13.55 -6.59
N THR A 276 -15.50 -13.63 -7.90
CA THR A 276 -14.95 -14.65 -8.81
C THR A 276 -13.41 -14.69 -8.85
N HIS A 277 -12.76 -13.57 -8.50
CA HIS A 277 -11.30 -13.45 -8.43
C HIS A 277 -10.69 -14.06 -7.15
N VAL A 278 -11.47 -14.23 -6.06
CA VAL A 278 -10.92 -14.58 -4.73
C VAL A 278 -10.15 -15.90 -4.74
N PRO A 279 -10.66 -17.03 -5.26
CA PRO A 279 -9.93 -18.31 -5.26
C PRO A 279 -8.65 -18.30 -6.10
N MET A 280 -8.49 -17.33 -7.02
CA MET A 280 -7.28 -17.17 -7.83
C MET A 280 -6.20 -16.33 -7.12
N LEU A 281 -6.59 -15.54 -6.11
CA LEU A 281 -5.73 -14.59 -5.40
C LEU A 281 -5.44 -14.98 -3.95
N GLN A 282 -6.14 -15.98 -3.42
CA GLN A 282 -5.88 -16.54 -2.09
C GLN A 282 -4.53 -17.29 -2.04
N VAL A 283 -3.74 -17.00 -1.00
CA VAL A 283 -2.51 -17.76 -0.68
C VAL A 283 -2.85 -19.12 -0.08
N TRP A 284 -3.89 -19.19 0.76
CA TRP A 284 -4.47 -20.43 1.28
C TRP A 284 -5.96 -20.52 0.97
N SER A 285 -6.40 -21.70 0.58
CA SER A 285 -7.78 -21.97 0.13
C SER A 285 -8.77 -22.39 1.24
N VAL A 286 -8.33 -22.40 2.51
CA VAL A 286 -9.17 -22.72 3.67
C VAL A 286 -9.21 -21.57 4.68
N ASP A 287 -10.36 -21.37 5.32
CA ASP A 287 -10.60 -20.27 6.27
C ASP A 287 -9.95 -20.46 7.65
N LYS A 288 -9.08 -21.47 7.82
CA LYS A 288 -8.50 -21.87 9.11
C LYS A 288 -6.97 -22.02 9.03
N PRO A 289 -6.21 -21.51 10.01
CA PRO A 289 -6.68 -20.78 11.18
C PRO A 289 -7.20 -19.36 10.87
N HIS A 290 -6.78 -18.75 9.76
CA HIS A 290 -7.17 -17.39 9.37
C HIS A 290 -7.74 -17.35 7.94
N PRO A 291 -8.92 -16.74 7.73
CA PRO A 291 -9.46 -16.56 6.38
C PRO A 291 -8.63 -15.57 5.58
N GLN A 292 -8.37 -15.92 4.32
CA GLN A 292 -7.72 -15.05 3.36
C GLN A 292 -8.81 -14.21 2.67
N GLU A 293 -9.17 -13.10 3.31
CA GLU A 293 -10.34 -12.27 2.99
C GLU A 293 -10.14 -11.39 1.75
N GLU A 294 -11.22 -11.07 1.04
CA GLU A 294 -11.17 -10.07 -0.04
C GLU A 294 -10.96 -8.66 0.53
N TYR A 295 -10.08 -7.88 -0.08
CA TYR A 295 -9.54 -6.66 0.55
C TYR A 295 -10.57 -5.58 0.89
N LEU A 296 -11.67 -5.49 0.12
CA LEU A 296 -12.74 -4.53 0.39
C LEU A 296 -13.74 -5.07 1.42
N ASP A 297 -13.99 -6.39 1.46
CA ASP A 297 -14.78 -6.99 2.54
C ASP A 297 -14.07 -6.82 3.90
N CYS A 298 -12.77 -7.08 3.93
CA CYS A 298 -11.92 -6.94 5.12
C CYS A 298 -11.87 -5.48 5.60
N LEU A 299 -11.63 -4.53 4.68
CA LEU A 299 -11.65 -3.10 4.99
C LEU A 299 -13.04 -2.62 5.44
N TRP A 300 -14.12 -3.13 4.84
CA TRP A 300 -15.48 -2.81 5.29
C TRP A 300 -15.73 -3.29 6.73
N ALA A 301 -15.29 -4.50 7.09
CA ALA A 301 -15.36 -5.00 8.46
C ALA A 301 -14.56 -4.12 9.45
N GLN A 302 -13.35 -3.68 9.05
CA GLN A 302 -12.52 -2.77 9.84
C GLN A 302 -13.18 -1.41 10.07
N ILE A 303 -13.75 -0.79 9.03
CA ILE A 303 -14.47 0.49 9.14
C ILE A 303 -15.75 0.34 9.98
N GLN A 304 -16.49 -0.75 9.81
CA GLN A 304 -17.70 -1.00 10.61
C GLN A 304 -17.37 -1.24 12.10
N LYS A 305 -16.22 -1.86 12.42
CA LYS A 305 -15.70 -1.89 13.81
C LYS A 305 -15.33 -0.48 14.29
N MET A 306 -14.58 0.30 13.51
CA MET A 306 -14.18 1.66 13.89
C MET A 306 -15.39 2.57 14.15
N LYS A 307 -16.43 2.51 13.31
CA LYS A 307 -17.70 3.23 13.50
C LYS A 307 -18.41 2.79 14.79
N LYS A 308 -18.47 1.48 15.06
CA LYS A 308 -19.04 0.93 16.31
C LYS A 308 -18.26 1.41 17.54
N ASP A 309 -16.94 1.53 17.43
CA ASP A 309 -16.04 2.03 18.49
C ASP A 309 -15.94 3.59 18.48
N HIS A 310 -17.01 4.26 18.05
CA HIS A 310 -17.18 5.73 18.02
C HIS A 310 -16.05 6.48 17.27
N TRP A 311 -15.58 5.93 16.16
CA TRP A 311 -14.50 6.47 15.34
C TRP A 311 -13.16 6.67 16.07
N GLN A 312 -12.93 5.94 17.16
CA GLN A 312 -11.65 5.95 17.88
C GLN A 312 -10.71 4.86 17.36
N GLU A 313 -9.44 5.20 17.22
CA GLU A 313 -8.32 4.28 16.98
C GLU A 313 -7.14 4.71 17.87
N ARG A 314 -6.11 3.85 18.00
CA ARG A 314 -5.03 4.04 18.99
C ARG A 314 -3.60 4.09 18.42
N HIS A 315 -3.46 4.16 17.10
CA HIS A 315 -2.19 3.91 16.42
C HIS A 315 -1.66 5.09 15.58
N ILE A 316 -2.52 5.86 14.91
CA ILE A 316 -2.09 6.95 14.04
C ILE A 316 -1.43 8.07 14.87
N PRO A 317 -0.16 8.45 14.61
CA PRO A 317 0.42 9.65 15.20
C PRO A 317 -0.21 10.89 14.57
N ARG A 318 -0.73 11.82 15.39
CA ARG A 318 -1.50 13.00 14.95
C ARG A 318 -0.85 14.29 15.50
N PRO A 319 0.27 14.78 14.92
CA PRO A 319 1.07 15.86 15.49
C PRO A 319 0.30 17.18 15.60
N TYR A 320 -0.63 17.43 14.68
CA TYR A 320 -1.52 18.59 14.67
C TYR A 320 -2.31 18.80 15.98
N LEU A 321 -2.56 17.74 16.77
CA LEU A 321 -3.21 17.86 18.08
C LEU A 321 -2.39 18.67 19.10
N ALA A 322 -1.07 18.79 18.92
CA ALA A 322 -0.22 19.66 19.75
C ALA A 322 -0.30 21.15 19.34
N PHE A 323 -0.95 21.47 18.22
CA PHE A 323 -1.05 22.80 17.62
C PHE A 323 -2.50 23.32 17.54
N ASP A 324 -3.43 22.69 18.25
CA ASP A 324 -4.87 22.99 18.23
C ASP A 324 -5.18 24.49 18.38
N SER A 325 -4.49 25.20 19.28
CA SER A 325 -4.64 26.65 19.49
C SER A 325 -4.23 27.52 18.30
N VAL A 326 -3.42 27.02 17.37
CA VAL A 326 -3.03 27.72 16.14
C VAL A 326 -3.93 27.30 14.98
N LEU A 327 -4.26 26.02 14.90
CA LEU A 327 -5.05 25.46 13.80
C LEU A 327 -6.54 25.81 13.91
N CYS A 328 -7.10 25.91 15.12
CA CYS A 328 -8.48 26.38 15.32
C CYS A 328 -8.70 27.84 14.91
N GLU A 329 -7.66 28.69 14.89
CA GLU A 329 -7.75 30.07 14.40
C GLU A 329 -7.55 30.18 12.87
N ALA A 330 -7.11 29.12 12.20
CA ALA A 330 -6.85 29.11 10.76
C ALA A 330 -8.15 29.09 9.93
N LEU A 331 -8.15 29.85 8.84
CA LEU A 331 -9.25 29.84 7.87
C LEU A 331 -9.17 28.59 6.97
N GLN A 332 -10.30 27.89 6.83
CA GLN A 332 -10.45 26.69 6.00
C GLN A 332 -10.74 27.03 4.53
N HIS A 333 -10.22 26.19 3.63
CA HIS A 333 -10.53 26.21 2.20
C HIS A 333 -11.64 25.21 1.86
N ASN A 334 -12.44 25.53 0.83
CA ASN A 334 -13.34 24.54 0.22
C ASN A 334 -12.64 23.88 -0.97
N LEU A 335 -12.78 22.56 -1.12
CA LEU A 335 -12.32 21.89 -2.34
C LEU A 335 -13.05 22.41 -3.59
N PRO A 336 -12.34 22.63 -4.71
CA PRO A 336 -12.97 22.77 -6.02
C PRO A 336 -13.79 21.51 -6.34
N PRO A 337 -15.00 21.62 -6.95
CA PRO A 337 -15.85 20.48 -7.27
C PRO A 337 -15.08 19.35 -7.99
N PHE A 338 -15.05 18.18 -7.37
CA PHE A 338 -14.39 17.01 -7.92
C PHE A 338 -15.40 16.11 -8.63
N THR A 339 -15.32 16.06 -9.96
CA THR A 339 -15.98 15.05 -10.77
C THR A 339 -14.99 13.92 -11.07
N PRO A 340 -15.36 12.64 -10.80
CA PRO A 340 -14.63 11.47 -11.29
C PRO A 340 -14.29 11.58 -12.78
N LEU A 341 -13.09 11.17 -13.17
CA LEU A 341 -12.77 11.04 -14.60
C LEU A 341 -13.65 9.92 -15.19
N PRO A 342 -14.36 10.13 -16.33
CA PRO A 342 -15.16 9.10 -16.96
C PRO A 342 -14.35 7.83 -17.28
N HIS A 343 -15.01 6.69 -17.40
CA HIS A 343 -14.34 5.49 -17.90
C HIS A 343 -13.98 5.64 -19.38
N ALA A 344 -12.77 5.22 -19.75
CA ALA A 344 -12.27 5.18 -21.12
C ALA A 344 -11.47 3.89 -21.37
N ALA A 345 -11.31 3.50 -22.64
CA ALA A 345 -10.69 2.23 -23.03
C ALA A 345 -9.19 2.12 -22.67
N ASP A 346 -8.54 3.24 -22.36
CA ASP A 346 -7.16 3.35 -21.86
C ASP A 346 -7.06 3.43 -20.32
N SER A 347 -8.20 3.36 -19.60
CA SER A 347 -8.24 3.37 -18.14
C SER A 347 -7.85 2.01 -17.56
N VAL A 348 -6.74 1.96 -16.82
CA VAL A 348 -6.20 0.75 -16.19
C VAL A 348 -6.29 0.89 -14.67
N TYR A 349 -7.33 0.29 -14.09
CA TYR A 349 -7.56 0.29 -12.63
C TYR A 349 -6.73 -0.79 -11.92
N PRO A 350 -6.43 -0.64 -10.62
CA PRO A 350 -5.77 -1.68 -9.83
C PRO A 350 -6.58 -2.98 -9.80
N MET A 351 -5.89 -4.12 -9.76
CA MET A 351 -6.53 -5.42 -9.53
C MET A 351 -7.10 -5.50 -8.12
N PRO A 352 -8.18 -6.29 -7.90
CA PRO A 352 -8.62 -6.65 -6.56
C PRO A 352 -7.52 -7.44 -5.86
N ARG A 353 -7.57 -7.49 -4.53
CA ARG A 353 -6.57 -8.16 -3.70
C ARG A 353 -7.24 -9.04 -2.66
N VAL A 354 -6.47 -10.00 -2.16
CA VAL A 354 -6.81 -10.77 -0.96
C VAL A 354 -5.85 -10.35 0.14
N THR A 355 -6.37 -10.11 1.34
CA THR A 355 -5.58 -9.79 2.53
C THR A 355 -4.85 -11.05 2.99
N PHE A 356 -3.52 -11.05 2.90
CA PHE A 356 -2.70 -12.09 3.51
C PHE A 356 -2.84 -12.01 5.03
N ARG A 357 -3.07 -13.16 5.67
CA ARG A 357 -3.17 -13.25 7.13
C ARG A 357 -2.54 -14.53 7.63
N MET A 358 -1.50 -14.44 8.45
CA MET A 358 -0.85 -15.60 9.05
C MET A 358 -0.74 -15.57 10.58
N PHE A 359 -0.78 -14.39 11.22
CA PHE A 359 -0.69 -14.23 12.67
C PHE A 359 -1.95 -13.63 13.32
N ASP A 360 -2.21 -14.02 14.58
CA ASP A 360 -3.03 -13.25 15.51
C ASP A 360 -2.32 -13.02 16.87
N TYR A 361 -3.07 -12.61 17.90
CA TYR A 361 -2.52 -12.28 19.22
C TYR A 361 -2.08 -13.51 20.04
N THR A 362 -2.43 -14.72 19.62
CA THR A 362 -2.02 -15.98 20.28
C THR A 362 -0.62 -16.43 19.87
N ASP A 363 -0.11 -15.92 18.74
CA ASP A 363 1.24 -16.20 18.24
C ASP A 363 2.33 -15.44 19.03
N ASP A 364 2.00 -14.33 19.70
CA ASP A 364 2.90 -13.56 20.58
C ASP A 364 2.29 -13.36 21.98
N PRO A 365 2.25 -14.41 22.83
CA PRO A 365 1.53 -14.39 24.11
C PRO A 365 2.24 -13.61 25.22
N GLU A 366 3.54 -13.30 25.05
CA GLU A 366 4.34 -12.52 26.03
C GLU A 366 4.56 -11.06 25.58
N GLY A 367 4.40 -10.75 24.29
CA GLY A 367 4.58 -9.42 23.72
C GLY A 367 3.36 -8.49 23.81
N PRO A 368 3.41 -7.33 23.13
CA PRO A 368 2.27 -6.42 23.03
C PRO A 368 1.12 -7.05 22.22
N ILE A 369 -0.12 -6.91 22.70
CA ILE A 369 -1.30 -7.52 22.07
C ILE A 369 -1.43 -7.10 20.60
N MET A 370 -1.40 -8.07 19.69
CA MET A 370 -1.56 -7.83 18.26
C MET A 370 -2.95 -7.26 17.92
N PRO A 371 -3.05 -6.15 17.15
CA PRO A 371 -4.32 -5.68 16.62
C PRO A 371 -4.96 -6.73 15.70
N GLY A 372 -6.18 -7.18 16.03
CA GLY A 372 -6.86 -8.25 15.28
C GLY A 372 -7.22 -7.86 13.83
N SER A 373 -7.47 -8.85 12.97
CA SER A 373 -7.67 -8.68 11.51
C SER A 373 -8.71 -7.61 11.12
N HIS A 374 -9.80 -7.48 11.88
CA HIS A 374 -10.85 -6.47 11.65
C HIS A 374 -10.66 -5.18 12.45
N SER A 375 -9.43 -4.83 12.84
CA SER A 375 -9.08 -3.52 13.40
C SER A 375 -8.50 -2.60 12.33
N VAL A 376 -8.81 -1.29 12.41
CA VAL A 376 -8.19 -0.29 11.53
C VAL A 376 -6.71 -0.10 11.86
N GLU A 377 -6.30 -0.35 13.11
CA GLU A 377 -4.91 -0.36 13.51
C GLU A 377 -4.10 -1.40 12.71
N ARG A 378 -4.60 -2.63 12.54
CA ARG A 378 -3.94 -3.67 11.72
C ARG A 378 -3.73 -3.20 10.28
N PHE A 379 -4.78 -2.64 9.66
CA PHE A 379 -4.72 -2.06 8.32
C PHE A 379 -3.70 -0.92 8.19
N VAL A 380 -3.71 0.03 9.14
CA VAL A 380 -2.82 1.19 9.12
C VAL A 380 -1.36 0.77 9.34
N ILE A 381 -1.08 -0.21 10.21
CA ILE A 381 0.27 -0.76 10.39
C ILE A 381 0.76 -1.37 9.07
N GLU A 382 -0.02 -2.27 8.47
CA GLU A 382 0.37 -3.02 7.27
C GLU A 382 0.56 -2.10 6.05
N GLU A 383 -0.39 -1.20 5.79
CA GLU A 383 -0.31 -0.22 4.70
C GLU A 383 0.93 0.68 4.84
N ASN A 384 1.30 1.10 6.07
CA ASN A 384 2.50 1.90 6.30
C ASN A 384 3.81 1.10 6.10
N LEU A 385 3.87 -0.16 6.57
CA LEU A 385 5.05 -1.02 6.38
C LEU A 385 5.24 -1.36 4.89
N HIS A 386 4.16 -1.62 4.15
CA HIS A 386 4.18 -1.73 2.68
C HIS A 386 4.67 -0.44 2.00
N CYS A 387 4.29 0.74 2.51
CA CYS A 387 4.80 2.02 1.99
C CYS A 387 6.29 2.21 2.26
N ILE A 388 6.79 1.82 3.44
CA ILE A 388 8.22 1.84 3.78
C ILE A 388 9.02 0.94 2.83
N ILE A 389 8.57 -0.31 2.62
CA ILE A 389 9.20 -1.23 1.65
C ILE A 389 9.20 -0.58 0.25
N ARG A 390 8.07 -0.05 -0.19
CA ARG A 390 7.95 0.59 -1.52
C ARG A 390 8.84 1.83 -1.70
N SER A 391 9.08 2.60 -0.64
CA SER A 391 10.04 3.71 -0.65
C SER A 391 11.49 3.23 -0.75
N PHE A 392 11.86 2.18 0.00
CA PHE A 392 13.27 1.85 0.26
C PHE A 392 13.78 0.50 -0.29
N TRP A 393 12.98 -0.27 -1.04
CA TRP A 393 13.32 -1.63 -1.52
C TRP A 393 14.69 -1.77 -2.25
N LYS A 394 15.19 -0.69 -2.86
CA LYS A 394 16.51 -0.66 -3.52
C LYS A 394 17.68 -0.64 -2.54
N GLU A 395 17.45 -0.17 -1.32
CA GLU A 395 18.44 0.03 -0.26
C GLU A 395 18.06 -0.81 0.95
N ARG A 396 18.22 -2.15 0.86
CA ARG A 396 17.76 -3.10 1.88
C ARG A 396 18.21 -2.79 3.33
N MET A 397 19.34 -2.11 3.52
CA MET A 397 19.79 -1.64 4.85
C MET A 397 18.93 -0.47 5.35
N THR A 398 18.74 0.57 4.52
CA THR A 398 17.83 1.70 4.81
C THR A 398 16.40 1.20 5.05
N CYS A 399 15.92 0.27 4.22
CA CYS A 399 14.61 -0.36 4.35
C CYS A 399 14.46 -1.14 5.67
N ALA A 400 15.47 -1.93 6.07
CA ALA A 400 15.44 -2.67 7.33
C ALA A 400 15.43 -1.72 8.55
N VAL A 401 16.20 -0.63 8.50
CA VAL A 401 16.21 0.39 9.56
C VAL A 401 14.85 1.07 9.69
N GLU A 402 14.30 1.62 8.59
CA GLU A 402 13.00 2.33 8.61
C GLU A 402 11.84 1.42 9.04
N LEU A 403 11.89 0.12 8.74
CA LEU A 403 10.94 -0.86 9.27
C LEU A 403 11.09 -1.05 10.79
N THR A 404 12.31 -1.19 11.32
CA THR A 404 12.54 -1.37 12.78
C THR A 404 12.31 -0.09 13.60
N SER A 405 12.50 1.09 13.00
CA SER A 405 12.22 2.41 13.59
C SER A 405 10.76 2.87 13.39
N TYR A 406 9.85 1.98 13.00
CA TYR A 406 8.44 2.32 12.82
C TYR A 406 7.82 2.88 14.12
N PRO A 407 7.20 4.08 14.10
CA PRO A 407 6.71 4.73 15.31
C PRO A 407 5.63 3.90 16.02
N GLY A 408 5.73 3.84 17.35
CA GLY A 408 4.84 3.02 18.18
C GLY A 408 5.28 1.56 18.37
N ASN A 409 6.46 1.18 17.86
CA ASN A 409 7.10 -0.14 18.04
C ASN A 409 6.97 -0.79 19.44
N HIS A 410 7.02 -0.01 20.53
CA HIS A 410 6.86 -0.53 21.90
C HIS A 410 5.42 -0.92 22.30
N LYS A 411 4.41 -0.63 21.45
CA LYS A 411 2.98 -0.87 21.72
C LYS A 411 2.36 -1.99 20.86
N ILE A 412 3.09 -2.50 19.88
CA ILE A 412 2.63 -3.50 18.91
C ILE A 412 3.71 -4.58 18.73
N PRO A 413 3.36 -5.82 18.33
CA PRO A 413 4.33 -6.87 18.08
C PRO A 413 5.01 -6.65 16.71
N LEU A 414 5.83 -5.60 16.62
CA LEU A 414 6.34 -5.06 15.35
C LEU A 414 7.11 -6.10 14.51
N ASN A 415 7.88 -7.00 15.13
CA ASN A 415 8.58 -8.06 14.41
C ASN A 415 7.60 -8.98 13.65
N TYR A 416 6.47 -9.35 14.26
CA TYR A 416 5.45 -10.17 13.61
C TYR A 416 4.80 -9.41 12.44
N HIS A 417 4.48 -8.13 12.63
CA HIS A 417 3.94 -7.30 11.55
C HIS A 417 4.94 -7.13 10.38
N ILE A 418 6.24 -6.94 10.65
CA ILE A 418 7.27 -6.86 9.60
C ILE A 418 7.37 -8.19 8.85
N VAL A 419 7.43 -9.31 9.57
CA VAL A 419 7.56 -10.65 8.97
C VAL A 419 6.33 -10.99 8.12
N GLU A 420 5.12 -10.72 8.62
CA GLU A 420 3.87 -10.94 7.91
C GLU A 420 3.72 -10.04 6.69
N VAL A 421 4.08 -8.75 6.76
CA VAL A 421 4.04 -7.82 5.62
C VAL A 421 5.02 -8.24 4.52
N ILE A 422 6.22 -8.72 4.88
CA ILE A 422 7.19 -9.21 3.91
C ILE A 422 6.69 -10.50 3.24
N PHE A 423 6.06 -11.43 3.98
CA PHE A 423 5.43 -12.61 3.39
C PHE A 423 4.16 -12.26 2.59
N ALA A 424 3.39 -11.25 2.99
CA ALA A 424 2.24 -10.74 2.23
C ALA A 424 2.67 -10.22 0.86
N GLU A 425 3.81 -9.51 0.77
CA GLU A 425 4.37 -9.11 -0.52
C GLU A 425 4.92 -10.29 -1.32
N LEU A 426 5.74 -11.16 -0.71
CA LEU A 426 6.33 -12.31 -1.39
C LEU A 426 5.26 -13.26 -1.96
N PHE A 427 4.21 -13.53 -1.22
CA PHE A 427 3.11 -14.40 -1.64
C PHE A 427 1.98 -13.66 -2.35
N GLN A 428 2.09 -12.35 -2.60
CA GLN A 428 1.07 -11.59 -3.32
C GLN A 428 0.83 -12.19 -4.72
N LEU A 429 -0.44 -12.48 -5.02
CA LEU A 429 -0.88 -12.93 -6.33
C LEU A 429 -1.46 -11.76 -7.13
N PRO A 430 -1.23 -11.70 -8.46
CA PRO A 430 -0.44 -12.65 -9.26
C PRO A 430 1.08 -12.53 -9.05
N VAL A 431 1.59 -11.34 -8.73
CA VAL A 431 3.03 -11.06 -8.57
C VAL A 431 3.33 -10.19 -7.34
N PRO A 432 4.53 -10.29 -6.74
CA PRO A 432 4.98 -9.38 -5.68
C PRO A 432 5.18 -7.95 -6.18
N PRO A 433 5.14 -6.92 -5.31
CA PRO A 433 5.50 -5.55 -5.67
C PRO A 433 6.95 -5.37 -6.14
N HIS A 434 7.87 -6.21 -5.66
CA HIS A 434 9.32 -6.14 -5.94
C HIS A 434 9.92 -7.51 -6.27
N MET A 435 11.18 -7.55 -6.73
CA MET A 435 11.84 -8.82 -7.10
C MET A 435 11.99 -9.75 -5.89
N GLU A 436 11.60 -11.02 -6.02
CA GLU A 436 11.51 -12.00 -4.92
C GLU A 436 12.78 -12.12 -4.05
N ILE A 437 13.96 -12.02 -4.67
CA ILE A 437 15.26 -12.06 -3.98
C ILE A 437 15.47 -10.89 -3.00
N MET A 438 14.81 -9.74 -3.22
CA MET A 438 14.88 -8.56 -2.35
C MET A 438 14.43 -8.94 -0.93
N TYR A 439 13.26 -9.58 -0.80
CA TYR A 439 12.68 -10.01 0.48
C TYR A 439 13.61 -10.95 1.25
N THR A 440 14.26 -11.89 0.57
CA THR A 440 15.25 -12.78 1.20
C THR A 440 16.42 -11.97 1.80
N THR A 441 16.95 -11.01 1.05
CA THR A 441 18.03 -10.15 1.55
C THR A 441 17.59 -9.13 2.60
N LEU A 442 16.32 -8.71 2.59
CA LEU A 442 15.72 -7.82 3.58
C LEU A 442 15.60 -8.52 4.94
N PHE A 443 15.08 -9.76 4.98
CA PHE A 443 15.12 -10.60 6.17
C PHE A 443 16.53 -10.76 6.73
N ILE A 444 17.54 -10.97 5.87
CA ILE A 444 18.94 -11.12 6.30
C ILE A 444 19.48 -9.83 6.94
N GLU A 445 19.13 -8.62 6.47
CA GLU A 445 19.52 -7.38 7.16
C GLU A 445 18.71 -7.18 8.46
N LEU A 446 17.41 -7.48 8.47
CA LEU A 446 16.56 -7.41 9.68
C LEU A 446 17.07 -8.34 10.80
N CYS A 447 17.49 -9.58 10.47
CA CYS A 447 18.10 -10.50 11.43
C CYS A 447 19.40 -9.97 12.06
N LYS A 448 20.13 -9.06 11.38
CA LYS A 448 21.33 -8.41 11.94
C LYS A 448 20.99 -7.22 12.84
N LEU A 449 19.88 -6.52 12.55
CA LEU A 449 19.39 -5.41 13.38
C LEU A 449 18.68 -5.89 14.65
N GLN A 450 17.94 -7.00 14.57
CA GLN A 450 17.15 -7.57 15.67
C GLN A 450 17.54 -9.03 15.99
N PRO A 451 18.83 -9.34 16.25
CA PRO A 451 19.33 -10.71 16.36
C PRO A 451 18.78 -11.49 17.57
N GLY A 452 18.29 -10.80 18.60
CA GLY A 452 17.75 -11.40 19.81
C GLY A 452 16.27 -11.76 19.76
N SER A 453 15.56 -11.49 18.65
CA SER A 453 14.11 -11.66 18.58
C SER A 453 13.58 -12.01 17.19
N LEU A 454 13.96 -11.27 16.13
CA LEU A 454 13.41 -11.48 14.79
C LEU A 454 13.73 -12.86 14.18
N PRO A 455 14.90 -13.50 14.42
CA PRO A 455 15.14 -14.88 13.99
C PRO A 455 14.15 -15.91 14.58
N GLN A 456 13.65 -15.68 15.80
CA GLN A 456 12.68 -16.58 16.44
C GLN A 456 11.31 -16.44 15.78
N VAL A 457 10.85 -15.19 15.59
CA VAL A 457 9.59 -14.89 14.87
C VAL A 457 9.64 -15.41 13.43
N LEU A 458 10.80 -15.34 12.76
CA LEU A 458 10.96 -15.86 11.40
C LEU A 458 10.97 -17.40 11.35
N ALA A 459 11.54 -18.07 12.35
CA ALA A 459 11.48 -19.53 12.47
C ALA A 459 10.03 -20.00 12.71
N GLN A 460 9.32 -19.38 13.67
CA GLN A 460 7.90 -19.60 13.93
C GLN A 460 7.05 -19.35 12.68
N ALA A 461 7.30 -18.26 11.96
CA ALA A 461 6.63 -17.99 10.68
C ALA A 461 6.87 -19.11 9.65
N THR A 462 8.11 -19.56 9.51
CA THR A 462 8.48 -20.65 8.58
C THR A 462 7.76 -21.95 8.92
N GLU A 463 7.69 -22.29 10.21
CA GLU A 463 6.96 -23.44 10.72
C GLU A 463 5.45 -23.34 10.42
N MET A 464 4.86 -22.17 10.66
CA MET A 464 3.46 -21.90 10.32
C MET A 464 3.18 -21.90 8.82
N LEU A 465 4.16 -21.57 7.97
CA LEU A 465 4.05 -21.71 6.50
C LEU A 465 4.10 -23.18 6.09
N TYR A 466 5.03 -23.97 6.66
CA TYR A 466 5.17 -25.41 6.41
C TYR A 466 3.91 -26.19 6.83
N MET A 467 3.45 -26.01 8.07
CA MET A 467 2.26 -26.67 8.63
C MET A 467 0.92 -26.22 7.99
N ARG A 468 0.97 -25.32 6.99
CA ARG A 468 -0.18 -24.87 6.19
C ARG A 468 -0.01 -25.14 4.69
N LEU A 469 0.97 -25.95 4.28
CA LEU A 469 1.27 -26.22 2.86
C LEU A 469 0.13 -26.91 2.09
N ASP A 470 -0.63 -27.82 2.72
CA ASP A 470 -1.69 -28.65 2.10
C ASP A 470 -2.71 -27.87 1.24
N THR A 471 -2.92 -26.59 1.56
CA THR A 471 -3.94 -25.73 0.97
C THR A 471 -3.36 -24.46 0.35
N MET A 472 -2.03 -24.34 0.34
CA MET A 472 -1.30 -23.19 -0.19
C MET A 472 -1.29 -23.22 -1.72
N ASN A 473 -1.45 -22.04 -2.34
CA ASN A 473 -1.36 -21.88 -3.79
C ASN A 473 0.04 -22.27 -4.29
N THR A 474 0.13 -23.09 -5.34
CA THR A 474 1.41 -23.61 -5.88
C THR A 474 2.40 -22.50 -6.24
N ILE A 475 1.93 -21.35 -6.72
CA ILE A 475 2.79 -20.19 -7.02
C ILE A 475 3.45 -19.64 -5.74
N CYS A 476 2.74 -19.67 -4.62
CA CYS A 476 3.26 -19.27 -3.32
C CYS A 476 4.22 -20.34 -2.76
N ILE A 477 3.94 -21.63 -2.98
CA ILE A 477 4.84 -22.75 -2.62
C ILE A 477 6.18 -22.63 -3.36
N ASP A 478 6.17 -22.38 -4.68
CA ASP A 478 7.41 -22.19 -5.47
C ASP A 478 8.26 -21.04 -4.90
N ARG A 479 7.62 -19.91 -4.53
CA ARG A 479 8.30 -18.78 -3.88
C ARG A 479 8.81 -19.12 -2.49
N PHE A 480 8.07 -19.90 -1.70
CA PHE A 480 8.47 -20.35 -0.37
C PHE A 480 9.71 -21.26 -0.45
N ILE A 481 9.74 -22.21 -1.38
CA ILE A 481 10.90 -23.08 -1.65
C ILE A 481 12.13 -22.24 -2.05
N ASN A 482 11.96 -21.31 -3.00
CA ASN A 482 13.05 -20.43 -3.45
C ASN A 482 13.56 -19.51 -2.33
N TRP A 483 12.67 -18.94 -1.53
CA TRP A 483 13.03 -18.11 -0.37
C TRP A 483 13.75 -18.93 0.71
N PHE A 484 13.17 -20.06 1.13
CA PHE A 484 13.67 -20.84 2.27
C PHE A 484 15.03 -21.48 1.97
N SER A 485 15.20 -22.10 0.79
CA SER A 485 16.48 -22.70 0.40
C SER A 485 17.60 -21.66 0.29
N HIS A 486 17.31 -20.47 -0.25
CA HIS A 486 18.27 -19.37 -0.32
C HIS A 486 18.55 -18.76 1.07
N HIS A 487 17.54 -18.62 1.93
CA HIS A 487 17.70 -18.20 3.32
C HIS A 487 18.64 -19.16 4.06
N LEU A 488 18.36 -20.47 4.03
CA LEU A 488 19.19 -21.51 4.63
C LEU A 488 20.64 -21.48 4.13
N SER A 489 20.89 -21.24 2.84
CA SER A 489 22.27 -21.13 2.32
C SER A 489 23.07 -19.98 2.92
N ASN A 490 22.41 -18.94 3.46
CA ASN A 490 23.06 -17.84 4.17
C ASN A 490 23.30 -18.15 5.66
N PHE A 491 22.73 -19.24 6.19
CA PHE A 491 22.84 -19.69 7.59
C PHE A 491 23.33 -21.15 7.69
N GLU A 492 24.28 -21.53 6.83
CA GLU A 492 24.96 -22.85 6.83
C GLU A 492 24.02 -24.07 6.69
N PHE A 493 22.83 -23.90 6.11
CA PHE A 493 21.78 -24.92 5.99
C PHE A 493 21.31 -25.53 7.32
N ARG A 494 21.43 -24.76 8.42
CA ARG A 494 20.98 -25.16 9.76
C ARG A 494 19.45 -25.01 9.87
N TRP A 495 18.75 -26.12 10.04
CA TRP A 495 17.32 -26.20 10.36
C TRP A 495 17.05 -27.44 11.22
N SER A 496 15.98 -27.44 12.01
CA SER A 496 15.53 -28.58 12.81
C SER A 496 14.68 -29.54 11.97
N TRP A 497 15.32 -30.23 11.03
CA TRP A 497 14.68 -31.18 10.10
C TRP A 497 13.97 -32.39 10.77
N GLU A 498 14.04 -32.54 12.09
CA GLU A 498 13.30 -33.57 12.85
C GLU A 498 11.88 -33.12 13.24
N ASP A 499 11.54 -31.83 13.05
CA ASP A 499 10.21 -31.27 13.29
C ASP A 499 9.23 -31.54 12.12
N TRP A 500 9.72 -32.03 10.97
CA TRP A 500 9.05 -32.13 9.65
C TRP A 500 9.01 -33.56 9.09
#